data_AF-A0A7S1RGB6-F1
#
_entry.id   AF-A0A7S1RGB6-F1
#
_cell.length_a   1.000
_cell.length_b   1.000
_cell.length_c   1.000
_cell.angle_alpha   90.00
_cell.angle_beta   90.00
_cell.angle_gamma   90.00
#
_symmetry.space_group_name_H-M   'P 1'
#
loop_
_entity.id
_entity.type
_entity.pdbx_description
1 polymer ?
#
loop_
_entity_poly.entity_id
_entity_poly.type
_entity_poly.pdbx_seq_one_letter_code
_entity_poly.pdbx_strand_id
1 'polypeptide(L)'
;GEFSPLQLEFIREVHREKERFPVLVASFSPHIYGQPLVKAALLLALLGGRTVSSEGAERRLRRRGDIHVLLLGDPGLGKSELLRALARLSPRGVYIAGNSSSVAGLTAAVVRDPSGDFALE
;
A
#
# COMPACT_ATOMS: atom_id res chain seq x y z
N GLY A 1 -7.64 19.18 -1.14
CA GLY A 1 -6.58 19.31 -2.15
C GLY A 1 -7.24 19.15 -3.49
N GLU A 2 -7.34 20.23 -4.25
CA GLU A 2 -7.94 20.19 -5.59
C GLU A 2 -6.86 19.85 -6.62
N PHE A 3 -7.25 19.11 -7.65
CA PHE A 3 -6.37 18.81 -8.78
C PHE A 3 -6.23 20.05 -9.67
N SER A 4 -5.01 20.33 -10.14
CA SER A 4 -4.80 21.39 -11.12
C SER A 4 -5.46 21.05 -12.46
N PRO A 5 -5.76 22.05 -13.32
CA PRO A 5 -6.33 21.80 -14.64
C PRO A 5 -5.50 20.82 -15.48
N LEU A 6 -4.17 20.93 -15.41
CA LEU A 6 -3.24 20.03 -16.10
C LEU A 6 -3.33 18.59 -15.57
N GLN A 7 -3.44 18.43 -14.24
CA GLN A 7 -3.62 17.10 -13.64
C GLN A 7 -4.94 16.47 -14.06
N LEU A 8 -6.02 17.25 -14.11
CA LEU A 8 -7.33 16.78 -14.57
C LEU A 8 -7.31 16.36 -16.04
N GLU A 9 -6.59 17.10 -16.89
CA GLU A 9 -6.40 16.74 -18.30
C GLU A 9 -5.66 15.40 -18.43
N PHE A 10 -4.54 15.24 -17.72
CA PHE A 10 -3.80 13.98 -17.69
C PHE A 10 -4.65 12.81 -17.19
N ILE A 11 -5.43 13.00 -16.12
CA ILE A 11 -6.35 11.97 -15.60
C ILE A 11 -7.37 11.58 -16.67
N ARG A 12 -7.92 12.55 -17.41
CA ARG A 12 -8.88 12.30 -18.50
C ARG A 12 -8.25 11.56 -19.66
N GLU A 13 -7.01 11.88 -20.00
CA GLU A 13 -6.24 11.19 -21.03
C GLU A 13 -6.05 9.72 -20.67
N VAL A 14 -5.52 9.43 -19.48
CA VAL A 14 -5.34 8.05 -18.98
C VAL A 14 -6.68 7.31 -18.86
N HIS A 15 -7.76 8.00 -18.53
CA HIS A 15 -9.09 7.39 -18.45
C HIS A 15 -9.63 6.92 -19.82
N ARG A 16 -9.28 7.63 -20.90
CA ARG A 16 -9.68 7.29 -22.27
C ARG A 16 -8.95 6.06 -22.81
N GLU A 17 -7.82 5.69 -22.20
CA GLU A 17 -7.09 4.50 -22.61
C GLU A 17 -7.88 3.22 -22.39
N LYS A 18 -7.88 2.36 -23.41
CA LYS A 18 -8.58 1.07 -23.39
C LYS A 18 -7.95 0.13 -22.37
N GLU A 19 -6.62 0.06 -22.38
CA GLU A 19 -5.79 -0.78 -21.51
C GLU A 19 -5.11 0.04 -20.40
N ARG A 20 -5.92 0.81 -19.66
CA ARG A 20 -5.41 1.74 -18.63
C ARG A 20 -4.60 1.07 -17.51
N PHE A 21 -4.98 -0.14 -17.10
CA PHE A 21 -4.31 -0.82 -16.00
C PHE A 21 -2.90 -1.31 -16.40
N PRO A 22 -2.71 -1.96 -17.56
CA PRO A 22 -1.37 -2.22 -18.09
C PRO A 22 -0.46 -0.99 -18.18
N VAL A 23 -1.00 0.17 -18.58
CA VAL A 23 -0.24 1.43 -18.61
C VAL A 23 0.25 1.83 -17.22
N LEU A 24 -0.62 1.74 -16.20
CA LEU A 24 -0.22 1.98 -14.81
C LEU A 24 0.83 0.99 -14.31
N VAL A 25 0.67 -0.29 -14.65
CA VAL A 25 1.62 -1.35 -14.30
C VAL A 25 3.00 -1.11 -14.92
N ALA A 26 3.05 -0.73 -16.19
CA ALA A 26 4.29 -0.41 -16.89
C ALA A 26 4.97 0.84 -16.31
N SER A 27 4.15 1.83 -15.90
CA SER A 27 4.62 3.08 -15.30
C SER A 27 5.12 2.91 -13.86
N PHE A 28 4.72 1.84 -13.17
CA PHE A 28 5.19 1.55 -11.82
C PHE A 28 6.61 1.00 -11.82
N SER A 29 7.52 1.76 -11.18
CA SER A 29 8.93 1.40 -11.03
C SER A 29 9.59 1.05 -12.37
N PRO A 30 9.66 1.99 -13.33
CA PRO A 30 10.08 1.71 -14.72
C PRO A 30 11.56 1.29 -14.82
N HIS A 31 12.37 1.64 -13.81
CA HIS A 31 13.77 1.21 -13.70
C HIS A 31 13.94 -0.28 -13.37
N ILE A 32 12.88 -0.98 -12.93
CA ILE A 32 12.87 -2.43 -12.72
C ILE A 32 12.21 -3.07 -13.94
N TYR A 33 13.02 -3.75 -14.75
CA TYR A 33 12.55 -4.41 -15.96
C TYR A 33 11.71 -5.66 -15.65
N GLY A 34 10.64 -5.87 -16.44
CA GLY A 34 9.77 -7.03 -16.36
C GLY A 34 8.86 -7.08 -15.13
N GLN A 35 8.51 -8.30 -14.71
CA GLN A 35 7.66 -8.60 -13.55
C GLN A 35 6.25 -7.94 -13.57
N PRO A 36 5.53 -7.93 -14.71
CA PRO A 36 4.25 -7.20 -14.82
C PRO A 36 3.20 -7.70 -13.82
N LEU A 37 3.18 -9.01 -13.53
CA LEU A 37 2.26 -9.59 -12.55
C LEU A 37 2.55 -9.14 -11.11
N VAL A 38 3.82 -9.06 -10.72
CA VAL A 38 4.22 -8.59 -9.38
C VAL A 38 3.85 -7.12 -9.24
N LYS A 39 4.18 -6.31 -10.24
CA LYS A 39 3.83 -4.89 -10.28
C LYS A 39 2.32 -4.66 -10.21
N ALA A 40 1.55 -5.45 -10.96
CA ALA A 40 0.09 -5.42 -10.91
C ALA A 40 -0.46 -5.79 -9.52
N ALA A 41 0.05 -6.85 -8.90
CA ALA A 41 -0.38 -7.27 -7.56
C ALA A 41 -0.11 -6.19 -6.50
N LEU A 42 1.06 -5.54 -6.55
CA LEU A 42 1.42 -4.47 -5.65
C LEU A 42 0.53 -3.22 -5.84
N LEU A 43 0.25 -2.83 -7.09
CA LEU A 43 -0.68 -1.72 -7.37
C LEU A 43 -2.11 -2.02 -6.92
N LEU A 44 -2.60 -3.24 -7.10
CA LEU A 44 -3.93 -3.65 -6.60
C LEU A 44 -3.98 -3.63 -5.07
N ALA A 45 -2.91 -4.05 -4.40
CA ALA A 45 -2.82 -3.95 -2.95
C ALA A 45 -2.82 -2.49 -2.46
N LEU A 46 -2.21 -1.57 -3.22
CA LEU A 46 -2.23 -0.13 -2.92
C LEU A 46 -3.63 0.48 -3.10
N LEU A 47 -4.35 0.10 -4.16
CA LEU A 47 -5.71 0.57 -4.42
C LEU A 47 -6.72 0.03 -3.40
N GLY A 48 -6.51 -1.21 -2.94
CA GLY A 48 -7.38 -1.89 -2.00
C GLY A 48 -8.74 -2.27 -2.63
N GLY A 49 -9.58 -2.88 -1.80
CA GLY A 49 -10.93 -3.29 -2.16
C GLY A 49 -11.98 -2.68 -1.25
N ARG A 50 -13.25 -2.94 -1.57
CA ARG A 50 -14.36 -2.45 -0.75
C ARG A 50 -14.47 -3.27 0.54
N THR A 51 -14.35 -2.60 1.68
CA THR A 51 -14.74 -3.19 2.97
C THR A 51 -16.27 -3.26 3.04
N VAL A 52 -16.81 -4.45 3.30
CA VAL A 52 -18.27 -4.69 3.38
C VAL A 52 -18.65 -4.99 4.81
N SER A 53 -19.68 -4.31 5.31
CA SER A 53 -20.30 -4.64 6.60
C SER A 53 -21.62 -5.35 6.36
N SER A 54 -21.91 -6.40 7.13
CA SER A 54 -23.23 -7.03 7.13
C SER A 54 -24.27 -6.05 7.68
N GLU A 55 -25.42 -5.96 7.02
CA GLU A 55 -26.58 -5.22 7.52
C GLU A 55 -27.47 -6.19 8.30
N GLY A 56 -27.69 -5.92 9.59
CA GLY A 56 -28.47 -6.77 10.50
C GLY A 56 -28.27 -6.36 11.96
N ALA A 57 -29.36 -6.34 12.74
CA ALA A 57 -29.42 -5.81 14.10
C ALA A 57 -28.61 -6.60 15.15
N GLU A 58 -28.25 -7.86 14.86
CA GLU A 58 -27.74 -8.76 15.91
C GLU A 58 -26.22 -9.02 15.84
N ARG A 59 -25.53 -8.73 14.73
CA ARG A 59 -24.06 -8.76 14.66
C ARG A 59 -23.52 -8.11 13.38
N ARG A 60 -22.89 -6.94 13.53
CA ARG A 60 -22.19 -6.26 12.43
C ARG A 60 -20.87 -6.94 12.13
N LEU A 61 -20.87 -7.91 11.21
CA LEU A 61 -19.64 -8.53 10.70
C LEU A 61 -18.99 -7.62 9.66
N ARG A 62 -17.69 -7.32 9.82
CA ARG A 62 -16.90 -6.50 8.90
C ARG A 62 -15.96 -7.40 8.08
N ARG A 63 -16.17 -7.48 6.77
CA ARG A 63 -15.26 -8.14 5.83
C ARG A 63 -14.23 -7.13 5.32
N ARG A 64 -12.94 -7.42 5.55
CA ARG A 64 -11.81 -6.59 5.11
C ARG A 64 -11.76 -6.53 3.59
N GLY A 65 -11.66 -5.32 3.04
CA GLY A 65 -11.47 -5.08 1.60
C GLY A 65 -10.00 -5.02 1.17
N ASP A 66 -9.08 -4.76 2.10
CA ASP A 66 -7.67 -4.61 1.78
C ASP A 66 -7.00 -5.96 1.51
N ILE A 67 -5.93 -5.95 0.71
CA ILE A 67 -5.20 -7.14 0.29
C ILE A 67 -3.85 -7.17 1.02
N HIS A 68 -3.40 -8.35 1.44
CA HIS A 68 -2.02 -8.55 1.91
C HIS A 68 -1.24 -9.31 0.84
N VAL A 69 -0.03 -8.86 0.54
CA VAL A 69 0.85 -9.48 -0.48
C VAL A 69 2.16 -9.88 0.18
N LEU A 70 2.57 -11.13 -0.02
CA LEU A 70 3.89 -11.64 0.32
C LEU A 70 4.70 -11.82 -0.96
N LEU A 71 5.85 -11.18 -1.05
CA LEU A 71 6.73 -11.25 -2.22
C LEU A 71 7.94 -12.16 -1.94
N LEU A 72 8.02 -13.29 -2.64
CA LEU A 72 9.12 -14.25 -2.54
C LEU A 72 9.86 -14.39 -3.88
N GLY A 73 11.13 -14.75 -3.83
CA GLY A 73 11.92 -15.16 -5.01
C GLY A 73 13.42 -14.90 -4.83
N ASP A 74 14.17 -14.97 -5.93
CA ASP A 74 15.63 -14.96 -5.89
C ASP A 74 16.26 -13.62 -5.45
N PRO A 75 17.45 -13.64 -4.82
CA PRO A 75 18.23 -12.43 -4.55
C PRO A 75 18.44 -11.60 -5.83
N GLY A 76 18.47 -10.27 -5.69
CA GLY A 76 18.78 -9.36 -6.80
C GLY A 76 17.61 -8.98 -7.72
N LEU A 77 16.40 -9.54 -7.55
CA LEU A 77 15.24 -9.22 -8.41
C LEU A 77 14.52 -7.88 -8.09
N GLY A 78 15.15 -6.99 -7.32
CA GLY A 78 14.59 -5.66 -7.00
C GLY A 78 13.38 -5.65 -6.04
N LYS A 79 13.10 -6.76 -5.33
CA LYS A 79 11.95 -6.87 -4.41
C LYS A 79 11.86 -5.73 -3.39
N SER A 80 12.96 -5.44 -2.69
CA SER A 80 13.00 -4.37 -1.70
C SER A 80 12.78 -2.99 -2.33
N GLU A 81 13.26 -2.78 -3.56
CA GLU A 81 13.06 -1.51 -4.26
C GLU A 81 11.59 -1.34 -4.71
N LEU A 82 10.94 -2.41 -5.18
CA LEU A 82 9.50 -2.40 -5.44
C LEU A 82 8.69 -2.03 -4.19
N LEU A 83 9.03 -2.61 -3.03
CA LEU A 83 8.36 -2.31 -1.76
C LEU A 83 8.59 -0.86 -1.30
N ARG A 84 9.80 -0.32 -1.45
CA ARG A 84 10.09 1.09 -1.15
C ARG A 84 9.33 2.03 -2.09
N ALA A 85 9.32 1.72 -3.39
CA ALA A 85 8.56 2.50 -4.37
C ALA A 85 7.07 2.51 -4.03
N LEU A 86 6.50 1.37 -3.64
CA LEU A 86 5.11 1.28 -3.22
C LEU A 86 4.84 2.09 -1.95
N ALA A 87 5.72 2.02 -0.95
CA ALA A 87 5.60 2.80 0.28
C ALA A 87 5.62 4.31 0.01
N ARG A 88 6.47 4.79 -0.92
CA ARG A 88 6.52 6.20 -1.35
C ARG A 88 5.25 6.67 -2.05
N LEU A 89 4.57 5.77 -2.79
CA LEU A 89 3.32 6.10 -3.47
C LEU A 89 2.11 6.12 -2.54
N SER A 90 2.17 5.37 -1.44
CA SER A 90 1.07 5.33 -0.46
C SER A 90 1.08 6.58 0.43
N PRO A 91 -0.04 7.31 0.56
CA PRO A 91 -0.12 8.52 1.40
C PRO A 91 0.29 8.30 2.86
N ARG A 92 0.19 7.06 3.36
CA ARG A 92 0.56 6.65 4.72
C ARG A 92 1.40 5.37 4.72
N GLY A 93 2.17 5.15 3.66
CA GLY A 93 3.02 3.97 3.54
C GLY A 93 4.24 4.08 4.43
N VAL A 94 4.51 3.04 5.23
CA VAL A 94 5.74 2.92 6.01
C VAL A 94 6.52 1.70 5.52
N TYR A 95 7.79 1.89 5.19
CA TYR A 95 8.70 0.81 4.87
C TYR A 95 9.59 0.52 6.07
N ILE A 96 9.61 -0.73 6.53
CA ILE A 96 10.41 -1.18 7.67
C ILE A 96 11.22 -2.39 7.24
N ALA A 97 12.50 -2.41 7.58
CA ALA A 97 13.34 -3.59 7.43
C ALA A 97 13.20 -4.46 8.69
N GLY A 98 12.88 -5.75 8.53
CA GLY A 98 12.57 -6.63 9.67
C GLY A 98 13.74 -6.87 10.63
N ASN A 99 14.99 -6.59 10.21
CA ASN A 99 16.16 -6.66 11.08
C ASN A 99 16.29 -5.45 12.02
N SER A 100 15.59 -4.35 11.74
CA SER A 100 15.64 -3.11 12.53
C SER A 100 14.35 -2.85 13.34
N SER A 101 13.43 -3.81 13.43
CA SER A 101 12.13 -3.65 14.10
C SER A 101 11.92 -4.67 15.21
N SER A 102 11.32 -4.23 16.32
CA SER A 102 10.85 -5.11 17.40
C SER A 102 9.36 -5.42 17.24
N VAL A 103 8.87 -6.52 17.84
CA VAL A 103 7.45 -6.88 17.82
C VAL A 103 6.58 -5.78 18.44
N ALA A 104 7.04 -5.19 19.55
CA ALA A 104 6.35 -4.07 20.19
C ALA A 104 6.29 -2.82 19.29
N GLY A 105 7.38 -2.51 18.57
CA GLY A 105 7.42 -1.38 17.64
C GLY A 105 6.61 -1.55 16.35
N LEU A 106 6.08 -2.75 16.08
CA LEU A 106 5.22 -3.05 14.93
C LEU A 106 3.73 -3.04 15.28
N THR A 107 3.38 -3.19 16.56
CA THR A 107 1.99 -3.27 17.02
C THR A 107 1.66 -2.07 17.90
N ALA A 108 2.00 -2.17 19.18
CA ALA A 108 1.89 -1.12 20.18
C ALA A 108 2.86 -1.44 21.33
N ALA A 109 3.44 -0.39 21.92
CA ALA A 109 4.28 -0.47 23.09
C ALA A 109 3.66 0.31 24.25
N VAL A 110 3.89 -0.13 25.49
CA VAL A 110 3.53 0.66 26.68
C VAL A 110 4.77 1.40 27.15
N VAL A 111 4.67 2.72 27.24
CA VAL A 111 5.76 3.60 27.65
C VAL A 111 5.35 4.36 28.91
N ARG A 112 6.29 4.55 29.83
CA ARG A 112 6.05 5.33 31.05
C ARG A 112 6.48 6.78 30.81
N ASP A 113 5.54 7.71 30.94
CA ASP A 113 5.80 9.14 30.83
C ASP A 113 6.58 9.62 32.08
N PRO A 114 7.47 10.63 31.97
CA PRO A 114 8.07 11.31 33.10
C PRO A 114 7.11 11.81 34.19
N SER A 115 5.83 12.01 33.88
CA SER A 115 4.77 12.31 34.87
C SER A 115 4.43 11.12 35.79
N GLY A 116 4.86 9.91 35.42
CA GLY A 116 4.61 8.66 36.16
C GLY A 116 3.50 7.79 35.56
N ASP A 117 2.71 8.34 34.64
CA ASP A 117 1.62 7.66 33.95
C ASP A 117 2.10 6.78 32.79
N PHE A 118 1.28 5.81 32.40
CA PHE A 118 1.56 4.92 31.27
C PHE A 118 0.77 5.35 30.04
N ALA A 119 1.45 5.41 28.90
CA ALA A 119 0.88 5.74 27.60
C ALA A 119 1.15 4.63 26.57
N LEU A 120 0.36 4.59 25.51
CA LEU A 120 0.55 3.70 24.37
C LEU A 120 1.34 4.44 23.28
N GLU A 121 2.39 3.79 22.76
CA GLU A 121 3.07 4.11 21.49
C GLU A 121 2.65 3.16 20.38
#